data_AF-A0A9D1DZY3-F1
#
_entry.id   AF-A0A9D1DZY3-F1
#
_cell.length_a   1.000
_cell.length_b   1.000
_cell.length_c   1.000
_cell.angle_alpha   90.00
_cell.angle_beta   90.00
_cell.angle_gamma   90.00
#
_symmetry.space_group_name_H-M   'P 1'
#
loop_
_entity.id
_entity.type
_entity.pdbx_description
1 polymer ?
#
loop_
_entity_poly.entity_id
_entity_poly.type
_entity_poly.pdbx_seq_one_letter_code
_entity_poly.pdbx_strand_id
1 'polypeptide(L)'
;MKCFRFPYLLLLTAIIAAAAVSCRKDNSADYDTEALIFYGDYNGAIGNNKECNYYICLSDIGFEDDGTLLPGGRYYYFDVFSTAPSDPKHITIAEGTYSLGPWGETAVGTFTPNYSLFEEASRYGGNLQITFTSGIMTVSRNGDIYTFEAELTDVAGMTHRVSYSGPAPFTDYSTGGTDYLPLEQTLSIQAKAAIGSVNDRMEGLADTISNVILSFTDMDIDADGYTIPPGSILNIDCYMKLTEDGRLPGGHYHVSPDWGTDSTLSPGEVNLDQIYGTVVEYYDAQGSAYLGLITEGSLHIINSTEMNYNIMFAFTTSLGYEVAGNYYGQLDLLPYQNTSVSKAPAAGKRLHRPVSCPTTRSHFSVKTL
;
A
#
# COMPACT_ATOMS: atom_id res chain seq x y z
N MET A 1 51.64 67.34 -25.70
CA MET A 1 52.81 67.05 -24.86
C MET A 1 52.94 65.53 -24.68
N LYS A 2 54.10 64.98 -25.10
CA LYS A 2 54.67 63.63 -24.86
C LYS A 2 53.83 62.41 -25.30
N CYS A 3 54.04 61.76 -26.46
CA CYS A 3 55.19 60.97 -26.98
C CYS A 3 55.24 59.48 -26.58
N PHE A 4 55.22 58.62 -27.61
CA PHE A 4 55.92 57.31 -27.80
C PHE A 4 55.45 56.11 -26.94
N ARG A 5 55.33 54.83 -27.40
CA ARG A 5 55.82 54.04 -28.56
C ARG A 5 55.00 52.71 -28.65
N PHE A 6 54.73 52.22 -29.87
CA PHE A 6 54.42 50.79 -30.22
C PHE A 6 55.65 49.87 -29.94
N PRO A 7 55.65 48.49 -29.95
CA PRO A 7 54.81 47.57 -30.74
C PRO A 7 54.47 46.13 -30.17
N TYR A 8 53.74 45.33 -30.98
CA TYR A 8 53.69 43.84 -31.10
C TYR A 8 53.48 42.93 -29.87
N LEU A 9 52.35 42.18 -29.85
CA LEU A 9 52.38 40.71 -29.80
C LEU A 9 51.04 40.11 -30.28
N LEU A 10 51.13 39.21 -31.27
CA LEU A 10 50.05 38.30 -31.66
C LEU A 10 49.68 37.41 -30.46
N LEU A 11 48.38 37.25 -30.20
CA LEU A 11 47.86 35.97 -29.74
C LEU A 11 46.53 35.68 -30.44
N LEU A 12 46.57 34.71 -31.34
CA LEU A 12 45.40 33.94 -31.72
C LEU A 12 44.87 33.23 -30.48
N THR A 13 43.63 33.50 -30.11
CA THR A 13 42.79 32.49 -29.48
C THR A 13 41.49 32.44 -30.26
N ALA A 14 41.39 31.42 -31.10
CA ALA A 14 40.14 30.98 -31.67
C ALA A 14 39.17 30.69 -30.52
N ILE A 15 38.15 31.53 -30.37
CA ILE A 15 36.98 31.17 -29.59
C ILE A 15 36.26 30.15 -30.46
N ILE A 16 36.52 28.87 -30.18
CA ILE A 16 35.65 27.78 -30.61
C ILE A 16 34.33 28.03 -29.87
N ALA A 17 33.42 28.75 -30.51
CA ALA A 17 32.02 28.64 -30.19
C ALA A 17 31.62 27.22 -30.58
N ALA A 18 31.80 26.30 -29.63
CA ALA A 18 31.03 25.08 -29.61
C ALA A 18 29.57 25.50 -29.33
N ALA A 19 28.92 26.02 -30.38
CA ALA A 19 27.54 25.69 -30.58
C ALA A 19 27.55 24.17 -30.67
N ALA A 20 27.33 23.51 -29.52
CA ALA A 20 26.81 22.18 -29.51
C ALA A 20 25.51 22.30 -30.32
N VAL A 21 25.66 21.98 -31.59
CA VAL A 21 24.62 21.39 -32.41
C VAL A 21 23.87 20.52 -31.43
N SER A 22 22.66 20.95 -31.09
CA SER A 22 21.67 20.05 -30.54
C SER A 22 21.62 18.94 -31.57
N CYS A 23 22.40 17.88 -31.32
CA CYS A 23 22.16 16.58 -31.90
C CYS A 23 20.75 16.30 -31.45
N ARG A 24 19.81 16.68 -32.32
CA ARG A 24 18.47 16.18 -32.38
C ARG A 24 18.65 14.67 -32.33
N LYS A 25 18.59 14.11 -31.11
CA LYS A 25 18.58 12.68 -30.87
C LYS A 25 17.38 12.25 -31.71
N ASP A 26 17.61 11.50 -32.78
CA ASP A 26 16.52 11.03 -33.64
C ASP A 26 15.47 10.43 -32.70
N ASN A 27 14.29 11.05 -32.64
CA ASN A 27 13.17 10.56 -31.85
C ASN A 27 12.59 9.35 -32.57
N SER A 28 13.28 8.23 -32.46
CA SER A 28 12.87 6.95 -33.05
C SER A 28 11.97 6.13 -32.12
N ALA A 29 11.66 6.63 -30.93
CA ALA A 29 10.70 6.00 -30.01
C ALA A 29 9.30 6.55 -30.23
N ASP A 30 8.29 5.70 -30.16
CA ASP A 30 6.88 6.10 -30.27
C ASP A 30 6.45 6.99 -29.10
N TYR A 31 6.98 6.69 -27.91
CA TYR A 31 6.87 7.54 -26.72
C TYR A 31 8.27 7.96 -26.27
N ASP A 32 8.46 9.26 -26.10
CA ASP A 32 9.69 9.84 -25.58
C ASP A 32 9.32 10.80 -24.46
N THR A 33 9.70 10.45 -23.22
CA THR A 33 9.23 11.11 -22.00
C THR A 33 10.42 11.52 -21.14
N GLU A 34 10.56 12.82 -20.90
CA GLU A 34 11.43 13.34 -19.84
C GLU A 34 10.59 13.39 -18.56
N ALA A 35 10.87 12.50 -17.61
CA ALA A 35 10.22 12.49 -16.31
C ALA A 35 10.86 13.54 -15.40
N LEU A 36 10.01 14.30 -14.71
CA LEU A 36 10.41 15.36 -13.78
C LEU A 36 10.16 14.95 -12.32
N ILE A 37 9.31 13.94 -12.11
CA ILE A 37 8.86 13.47 -10.80
C ILE A 37 9.28 12.01 -10.63
N PHE A 38 9.86 11.73 -9.46
CA PHE A 38 10.20 10.40 -9.00
C PHE A 38 9.34 10.07 -7.78
N TYR A 39 8.76 8.87 -7.80
CA TYR A 39 8.16 8.23 -6.65
C TYR A 39 8.82 6.87 -6.46
N GLY A 40 9.13 6.50 -5.22
CA GLY A 40 9.84 5.26 -4.93
C GLY A 40 9.45 4.70 -3.57
N ASP A 41 9.16 3.41 -3.57
CA ASP A 41 8.85 2.61 -2.38
C ASP A 41 9.84 1.46 -2.27
N TYR A 42 10.21 1.11 -1.05
CA TYR A 42 11.03 -0.06 -0.75
C TYR A 42 10.23 -1.03 0.10
N ASN A 43 9.88 -2.18 -0.50
CA ASN A 43 8.98 -3.16 0.12
C ASN A 43 9.74 -4.29 0.83
N GLY A 44 11.06 -4.17 0.99
CA GLY A 44 11.85 -5.18 1.67
C GLY A 44 12.03 -6.47 0.89
N ALA A 45 12.41 -7.53 1.60
CA ALA A 45 12.78 -8.84 1.04
C ALA A 45 11.56 -9.72 0.70
N ILE A 46 10.72 -9.24 -0.21
CA ILE A 46 9.46 -9.90 -0.62
C ILE A 46 9.57 -10.79 -1.87
N GLY A 47 10.74 -10.86 -2.50
CA GLY A 47 10.96 -11.73 -3.67
C GLY A 47 10.84 -13.22 -3.35
N ASN A 48 10.66 -14.05 -4.38
CA ASN A 48 10.54 -15.50 -4.31
C ASN A 48 11.69 -16.16 -3.51
N ASN A 49 12.89 -15.59 -3.56
CA ASN A 49 14.06 -16.03 -2.79
C ASN A 49 14.61 -14.92 -1.88
N LYS A 50 13.74 -14.04 -1.37
CA LYS A 50 14.09 -12.92 -0.49
C LYS A 50 14.92 -11.82 -1.17
N GLU A 51 14.80 -11.69 -2.48
CA GLU A 51 15.26 -10.49 -3.19
C GLU A 51 14.49 -9.25 -2.69
N CYS A 52 15.16 -8.11 -2.67
CA CYS A 52 14.59 -6.86 -2.20
C CYS A 52 13.80 -6.16 -3.31
N ASN A 53 12.62 -5.65 -3.00
CA ASN A 53 11.74 -5.01 -3.96
C ASN A 53 11.74 -3.48 -3.82
N TYR A 54 11.76 -2.80 -4.96
CA TYR A 54 11.67 -1.36 -5.10
C TYR A 54 10.61 -1.04 -6.15
N TYR A 55 9.52 -0.39 -5.74
CA TYR A 55 8.46 0.04 -6.65
C TYR A 55 8.68 1.50 -7.02
N ILE A 56 8.91 1.77 -8.30
CA ILE A 56 9.31 3.09 -8.79
C ILE A 56 8.28 3.59 -9.79
N CYS A 57 7.86 4.85 -9.66
CA CYS A 57 7.14 5.56 -10.70
C CYS A 57 7.93 6.77 -11.19
N LEU A 58 8.09 6.88 -12.51
CA LEU A 58 8.62 8.05 -13.18
C LEU A 58 7.48 8.76 -13.91
N SER A 59 7.29 10.06 -13.64
CA SER A 59 6.24 10.86 -14.27
C SER A 59 6.75 12.21 -14.78
N ASP A 60 6.15 12.68 -15.87
CA ASP A 60 6.41 14.00 -16.44
C ASP A 60 5.75 15.14 -15.65
N ILE A 61 4.57 14.90 -15.07
CA ILE A 61 3.80 15.94 -14.35
C ILE A 61 3.48 15.59 -12.90
N GLY A 62 3.55 14.32 -12.49
CA GLY A 62 3.30 13.89 -11.11
C GLY A 62 1.82 13.71 -10.76
N PHE A 63 1.49 13.88 -9.49
CA PHE A 63 0.20 13.49 -8.89
C PHE A 63 -0.47 14.68 -8.20
N GLU A 64 -1.78 14.59 -7.98
CA GLU A 64 -2.48 15.42 -7.00
C GLU A 64 -2.07 15.01 -5.56
N ASP A 65 -2.38 15.85 -4.58
CA ASP A 65 -2.01 15.62 -3.16
C ASP A 65 -2.54 14.30 -2.58
N ASP A 66 -3.65 13.78 -3.12
CA ASP A 66 -4.28 12.52 -2.70
C ASP A 66 -3.76 11.29 -3.47
N GLY A 67 -2.73 11.47 -4.31
CA GLY A 67 -2.16 10.41 -5.14
C GLY A 67 -2.89 10.19 -6.47
N THR A 68 -3.94 10.96 -6.77
CA THR A 68 -4.64 10.86 -8.05
C THR A 68 -3.73 11.28 -9.20
N LEU A 69 -3.76 10.54 -10.31
CA LEU A 69 -3.02 10.88 -11.52
C LEU A 69 -3.52 12.20 -12.12
N LEU A 70 -2.60 13.13 -12.37
CA LEU A 70 -2.90 14.36 -13.08
C LEU A 70 -3.30 14.07 -14.54
N PRO A 71 -4.42 14.62 -15.03
CA PRO A 71 -4.87 14.42 -16.40
C PRO A 71 -3.86 14.89 -17.46
N GLY A 72 -3.58 14.01 -18.42
CA GLY A 72 -2.58 14.21 -19.46
C GLY A 72 -1.15 13.84 -19.06
N GLY A 73 -0.96 13.29 -17.85
CA GLY A 73 0.33 12.80 -17.39
C GLY A 73 0.65 11.41 -17.90
N ARG A 74 1.96 11.14 -17.97
CA ARG A 74 2.54 9.85 -18.31
C ARG A 74 3.24 9.29 -17.10
N TYR A 75 3.01 8.02 -16.82
CA TYR A 75 3.50 7.34 -15.64
C TYR A 75 4.12 6.02 -16.06
N TYR A 76 5.38 5.82 -15.67
CA TYR A 76 6.11 4.58 -15.91
C TYR A 76 6.37 3.92 -14.58
N TYR A 77 5.66 2.84 -14.32
CA TYR A 77 5.81 2.04 -13.12
C TYR A 77 6.80 0.90 -13.37
N PHE A 78 7.70 0.68 -12.42
CA PHE A 78 8.69 -0.38 -12.42
C PHE A 78 8.66 -1.11 -11.08
N ASP A 79 8.38 -2.41 -11.13
CA ASP A 79 8.43 -3.30 -9.98
C ASP A 79 9.79 -4.03 -9.96
N VAL A 80 10.78 -3.40 -9.32
CA VAL A 80 12.20 -3.74 -9.47
C VAL A 80 12.68 -4.64 -8.34
N PHE A 81 13.36 -5.74 -8.69
CA PHE A 81 14.07 -6.57 -7.73
C PHE A 81 15.57 -6.29 -7.78
N SER A 82 16.11 -5.90 -6.62
CA SER A 82 17.52 -5.55 -6.43
C SER A 82 18.07 -6.15 -5.14
N THR A 83 19.33 -5.84 -4.83
CA THR A 83 19.94 -6.16 -3.54
C THR A 83 19.40 -5.23 -2.44
N ALA A 84 19.55 -5.65 -1.18
CA ALA A 84 19.25 -4.80 -0.02
C ALA A 84 20.05 -3.49 -0.08
N PRO A 85 19.51 -2.39 0.48
CA PRO A 85 20.25 -1.15 0.59
C PRO A 85 21.50 -1.38 1.47
N SER A 86 22.59 -0.69 1.14
CA SER A 86 23.85 -0.82 1.89
C SER A 86 23.74 -0.22 3.31
N ASP A 87 22.86 0.76 3.49
CA ASP A 87 22.47 1.32 4.79
C ASP A 87 20.95 1.20 4.97
N PRO A 88 20.47 0.39 5.92
CA PRO A 88 19.04 0.26 6.22
C PRO A 88 18.38 1.56 6.69
N LYS A 89 19.14 2.59 7.11
CA LYS A 89 18.60 3.90 7.50
C LYS A 89 18.48 4.88 6.33
N HIS A 90 19.11 4.58 5.20
CA HIS A 90 19.09 5.40 4.01
C HIS A 90 18.86 4.49 2.81
N ILE A 91 17.58 4.28 2.51
CA ILE A 91 17.16 3.35 1.46
C ILE A 91 17.64 3.85 0.10
N THR A 92 18.43 3.02 -0.57
CA THR A 92 18.99 3.28 -1.90
C THR A 92 18.92 2.04 -2.75
N ILE A 93 18.46 2.18 -3.99
CA ILE A 93 18.60 1.14 -5.01
C ILE A 93 20.03 1.07 -5.55
N ALA A 94 20.50 -0.13 -5.88
CA ALA A 94 21.81 -0.34 -6.49
C ALA A 94 21.90 0.22 -7.92
N GLU A 95 23.03 0.83 -8.26
CA GLU A 95 23.35 1.19 -9.64
C GLU A 95 23.50 -0.06 -10.52
N GLY A 96 23.13 0.05 -11.79
CA GLY A 96 23.26 -1.03 -12.74
C GLY A 96 22.14 -1.06 -13.77
N THR A 97 22.01 -2.19 -14.43
CA THR A 97 21.03 -2.43 -15.48
C THR A 97 20.00 -3.44 -15.00
N TYR A 98 18.73 -3.09 -15.12
CA TYR A 98 17.58 -3.91 -14.80
C TYR A 98 16.84 -4.24 -16.08
N SER A 99 16.57 -5.52 -16.36
CA SER A 99 15.82 -5.94 -17.56
C SER A 99 14.42 -6.44 -17.19
N LEU A 100 13.48 -6.35 -18.12
CA LEU A 100 12.16 -6.97 -17.92
C LEU A 100 12.34 -8.49 -17.72
N GLY A 101 11.94 -8.97 -16.53
CA GLY A 101 12.04 -10.38 -16.15
C GLY A 101 10.92 -11.25 -16.74
N PRO A 102 11.02 -12.58 -16.59
CA PRO A 102 9.89 -13.47 -16.86
C PRO A 102 8.72 -13.20 -15.92
N TRP A 103 7.51 -13.53 -16.37
CA TRP A 103 6.31 -13.44 -15.53
C TRP A 103 6.47 -14.24 -14.22
N GLY A 104 6.18 -13.61 -13.08
CA GLY A 104 6.21 -14.23 -11.75
C GLY A 104 7.60 -14.52 -11.17
N GLU A 105 8.67 -14.14 -11.86
CA GLU A 105 10.04 -14.27 -11.36
C GLU A 105 10.52 -12.95 -10.73
N THR A 106 11.37 -13.04 -9.72
CA THR A 106 11.80 -11.90 -8.88
C THR A 106 13.32 -11.77 -8.80
N ALA A 107 14.03 -12.21 -9.85
CA ALA A 107 15.49 -12.24 -9.83
C ALA A 107 16.09 -10.83 -9.67
N VAL A 108 17.16 -10.72 -8.87
CA VAL A 108 17.94 -9.47 -8.75
C VAL A 108 18.39 -8.98 -10.13
N GLY A 109 18.24 -7.69 -10.39
CA GLY A 109 18.56 -7.09 -11.69
C GLY A 109 17.41 -7.17 -12.69
N THR A 110 16.17 -7.38 -12.22
CA THR A 110 14.98 -7.39 -13.09
C THR A 110 13.90 -6.46 -12.60
N PHE A 111 12.99 -6.07 -13.49
CA PHE A 111 11.67 -5.57 -13.12
C PHE A 111 10.58 -6.48 -13.69
N THR A 112 9.46 -6.65 -12.98
CA THR A 112 8.47 -7.68 -13.34
C THR A 112 7.43 -7.20 -14.35
N PRO A 113 6.95 -8.04 -15.26
CA PRO A 113 5.84 -7.70 -16.15
C PRO A 113 4.48 -7.68 -15.42
N ASN A 114 4.43 -8.14 -14.16
CA ASN A 114 3.21 -8.22 -13.36
C ASN A 114 2.75 -6.85 -12.88
N TYR A 115 3.70 -6.00 -12.50
CA TYR A 115 3.44 -4.71 -11.86
C TYR A 115 4.20 -3.55 -12.51
N SER A 116 4.94 -3.80 -13.59
CA SER A 116 5.53 -2.73 -14.41
C SER A 116 4.65 -2.42 -15.61
N LEU A 117 4.27 -1.15 -15.76
CA LEU A 117 3.37 -0.70 -16.82
C LEU A 117 3.57 0.78 -17.16
N PHE A 118 3.12 1.15 -18.35
CA PHE A 118 2.90 2.52 -18.76
C PHE A 118 1.44 2.88 -18.52
N GLU A 119 1.20 4.03 -17.89
CA GLU A 119 -0.12 4.62 -17.75
C GLU A 119 -0.15 6.04 -18.33
N GLU A 120 -1.18 6.34 -19.13
CA GLU A 120 -1.49 7.69 -19.57
C GLU A 120 -2.88 8.09 -19.05
N ALA A 121 -2.91 9.12 -18.21
CA ALA A 121 -4.16 9.64 -17.64
C ALA A 121 -4.89 10.48 -18.69
N SER A 122 -6.10 10.07 -19.11
CA SER A 122 -6.85 10.82 -20.12
C SER A 122 -7.35 12.15 -19.58
N ARG A 123 -7.35 13.18 -20.44
CA ARG A 123 -8.01 14.47 -20.17
C ARG A 123 -9.54 14.43 -20.26
N TYR A 124 -10.11 13.34 -20.78
CA TYR A 124 -11.54 13.21 -21.06
C TYR A 124 -12.20 12.00 -20.36
N GLY A 125 -11.50 11.37 -19.42
CA GLY A 125 -11.95 10.21 -18.65
C GLY A 125 -11.42 8.87 -19.17
N GLY A 126 -11.12 7.96 -18.23
CA GLY A 126 -10.51 6.64 -18.45
C GLY A 126 -8.99 6.69 -18.60
N ASN A 127 -8.24 5.79 -17.95
CA ASN A 127 -6.78 5.74 -18.10
C ASN A 127 -6.39 4.66 -19.11
N LEU A 128 -5.37 4.95 -19.91
CA LEU A 128 -4.73 3.95 -20.74
C LEU A 128 -3.66 3.25 -19.92
N GLN A 129 -3.76 1.95 -19.71
CA GLN A 129 -2.73 1.14 -19.06
C GLN A 129 -2.21 0.09 -20.03
N ILE A 130 -0.89 0.04 -20.21
CA ILE A 130 -0.22 -0.87 -21.15
C ILE A 130 0.98 -1.51 -20.45
N THR A 131 1.09 -2.83 -20.55
CA THR A 131 2.23 -3.59 -20.04
C THR A 131 3.36 -3.73 -21.07
N PHE A 132 4.56 -4.08 -20.61
CA PHE A 132 5.74 -4.25 -21.46
C PHE A 132 5.96 -5.69 -21.90
N THR A 133 6.49 -5.88 -23.11
CA THR A 133 6.94 -7.18 -23.64
C THR A 133 8.44 -7.36 -23.56
N SER A 134 9.20 -6.26 -23.56
CA SER A 134 10.65 -6.24 -23.31
C SER A 134 11.08 -4.86 -22.85
N GLY A 135 12.26 -4.77 -22.23
CA GLY A 135 12.82 -3.48 -21.89
C GLY A 135 14.01 -3.56 -20.95
N ILE A 136 14.74 -2.45 -20.89
CA ILE A 136 15.91 -2.28 -20.04
C ILE A 136 15.79 -0.91 -19.36
N MET A 137 16.07 -0.87 -18.06
CA MET A 137 16.26 0.35 -17.28
C MET A 137 17.70 0.39 -16.76
N THR A 138 18.39 1.49 -16.97
CA THR A 138 19.73 1.76 -16.42
C THR A 138 19.61 2.78 -15.29
N VAL A 139 20.20 2.45 -14.15
CA VAL A 139 20.27 3.31 -12.97
C VAL A 139 21.72 3.67 -12.72
N SER A 140 22.00 4.96 -12.65
CA SER A 140 23.32 5.50 -12.28
C SER A 140 23.18 6.61 -11.26
N ARG A 141 24.23 6.87 -10.49
CA ARG A 141 24.22 7.88 -9.43
C ARG A 141 25.50 8.71 -9.44
N ASN A 142 25.35 10.02 -9.24
CA ASN A 142 26.46 10.94 -9.00
C ASN A 142 26.16 11.79 -7.76
N GLY A 143 26.75 11.42 -6.62
CA GLY A 143 26.38 11.98 -5.33
C GLY A 143 24.96 11.57 -4.95
N ASP A 144 24.09 12.56 -4.71
CA ASP A 144 22.68 12.35 -4.33
C ASP A 144 21.72 12.38 -5.54
N ILE A 145 22.23 12.63 -6.74
CA ILE A 145 21.44 12.68 -7.97
C ILE A 145 21.47 11.33 -8.66
N TYR A 146 20.29 10.76 -8.87
CA TYR A 146 20.09 9.56 -9.66
C TYR A 146 19.77 9.93 -11.11
N THR A 147 20.16 9.05 -12.02
CA THR A 147 19.70 9.07 -13.41
C THR A 147 19.13 7.70 -13.75
N PHE A 148 17.86 7.68 -14.12
CA PHE A 148 17.14 6.51 -14.61
C PHE A 148 16.88 6.70 -16.09
N GLU A 149 17.31 5.76 -16.92
CA GLU A 149 17.03 5.75 -18.35
C GLU A 149 16.46 4.39 -18.73
N ALA A 150 15.24 4.36 -19.29
CA ALA A 150 14.64 3.12 -19.74
C ALA A 150 14.25 3.16 -21.22
N GLU A 151 14.49 2.03 -21.89
CA GLU A 151 14.06 1.74 -23.26
C GLU A 151 13.20 0.48 -23.21
N LEU A 152 11.92 0.63 -23.58
CA LEU A 152 10.89 -0.40 -23.38
C LEU A 152 10.13 -0.64 -24.69
N THR A 153 9.57 -1.83 -24.84
CA THR A 153 8.61 -2.17 -25.90
C THR A 153 7.33 -2.68 -25.25
N ASP A 154 6.19 -2.12 -25.61
CA ASP A 154 4.89 -2.49 -25.03
C ASP A 154 4.24 -3.71 -25.72
N VAL A 155 3.07 -4.14 -25.24
CA VAL A 155 2.30 -5.24 -25.84
C VAL A 155 1.69 -4.92 -27.22
N ALA A 156 1.60 -3.65 -27.58
CA ALA A 156 1.20 -3.21 -28.93
C ALA A 156 2.40 -3.13 -29.90
N GLY A 157 3.62 -3.35 -29.42
CA GLY A 157 4.86 -3.25 -30.19
C GLY A 157 5.40 -1.82 -30.30
N MET A 158 4.86 -0.89 -29.52
CA MET A 158 5.31 0.50 -29.47
C MET A 158 6.54 0.62 -28.57
N THR A 159 7.44 1.52 -28.94
CA THR A 159 8.70 1.76 -28.25
C THR A 159 8.60 2.97 -27.33
N HIS A 160 9.11 2.84 -26.11
CA HIS A 160 9.14 3.91 -25.12
C HIS A 160 10.57 4.22 -24.72
N ARG A 161 10.89 5.51 -24.62
CA ARG A 161 12.08 6.03 -23.94
C ARG A 161 11.62 6.93 -22.80
N VAL A 162 12.06 6.63 -21.59
CA VAL A 162 11.84 7.49 -20.43
C VAL A 162 13.17 7.79 -19.76
N SER A 163 13.41 9.06 -19.43
CA SER A 163 14.59 9.50 -18.69
C SER A 163 14.21 10.38 -17.51
N TYR A 164 14.83 10.14 -16.36
CA TYR A 164 14.72 10.98 -15.16
C TYR A 164 16.12 11.32 -14.65
N SER A 165 16.34 12.54 -14.21
CA SER A 165 17.57 12.96 -13.52
C SER A 165 17.23 13.88 -12.35
N GLY A 166 17.49 13.42 -11.12
CA GLY A 166 17.12 14.15 -9.91
C GLY A 166 17.24 13.33 -8.62
N PRO A 167 16.76 13.87 -7.48
CA PRO A 167 16.70 13.15 -6.21
C PRO A 167 15.72 11.97 -6.26
N ALA A 168 16.12 10.80 -5.75
CA ALA A 168 15.27 9.60 -5.73
C ALA A 168 15.05 9.09 -4.29
N PRO A 169 14.22 9.77 -3.48
CA PRO A 169 13.91 9.31 -2.13
C PRO A 169 13.01 8.07 -2.18
N PHE A 170 13.33 7.07 -1.36
CA PHE A 170 12.49 5.89 -1.17
C PHE A 170 11.77 5.95 0.17
N THR A 171 10.47 5.69 0.17
CA THR A 171 9.70 5.42 1.39
C THR A 171 9.93 3.96 1.81
N ASP A 172 10.26 3.73 3.08
CA ASP A 172 10.52 2.38 3.60
C ASP A 172 9.22 1.72 4.06
N TYR A 173 8.77 0.73 3.29
CA TYR A 173 7.66 -0.17 3.64
C TYR A 173 8.16 -1.60 3.90
N SER A 174 9.47 -1.81 4.10
CA SER A 174 10.06 -3.15 4.25
C SER A 174 9.58 -3.94 5.47
N THR A 175 8.96 -3.26 6.42
CA THR A 175 8.33 -3.84 7.60
C THR A 175 6.82 -4.04 7.46
N GLY A 176 6.25 -3.81 6.26
CA GLY A 176 4.81 -3.68 6.04
C GLY A 176 4.35 -2.27 6.37
N GLY A 177 3.91 -1.53 5.36
CA GLY A 177 3.39 -0.19 5.47
C GLY A 177 2.11 -0.15 6.30
N THR A 178 2.27 0.18 7.57
CA THR A 178 1.23 0.79 8.37
C THR A 178 1.94 1.91 9.13
N ASP A 179 1.39 3.13 9.21
CA ASP A 179 1.91 4.23 10.06
C ASP A 179 1.88 3.89 11.57
N TYR A 180 1.60 2.62 11.90
CA TYR A 180 1.45 2.11 13.24
C TYR A 180 2.77 1.51 13.71
N LEU A 181 3.18 1.93 14.90
CA LEU A 181 4.23 1.29 15.66
C LEU A 181 3.73 -0.06 16.22
N PRO A 182 4.60 -1.01 16.55
CA PRO A 182 4.16 -2.24 17.22
C PRO A 182 3.52 -1.94 18.58
N LEU A 183 2.38 -2.56 18.87
CA LEU A 183 1.75 -2.45 20.19
C LEU A 183 2.52 -3.30 21.23
N GLU A 184 3.29 -2.63 22.07
CA GLU A 184 4.11 -3.25 23.11
C GLU A 184 3.54 -3.11 24.53
N GLN A 185 2.20 -3.15 24.66
CA GLN A 185 1.53 -3.00 25.95
C GLN A 185 0.21 -3.77 26.01
N THR A 186 -0.15 -4.19 27.23
CA THR A 186 -1.47 -4.74 27.55
C THR A 186 -2.52 -3.64 27.56
N LEU A 187 -3.68 -3.91 26.95
CA LEU A 187 -4.80 -2.98 26.86
C LEU A 187 -6.02 -3.51 27.61
N SER A 188 -6.65 -2.63 28.39
CA SER A 188 -7.96 -2.86 29.01
C SER A 188 -8.97 -1.90 28.40
N ILE A 189 -9.82 -2.39 27.52
CA ILE A 189 -10.72 -1.57 26.68
C ILE A 189 -12.12 -1.59 27.28
N GLN A 190 -12.62 -0.43 27.69
CA GLN A 190 -14.01 -0.24 28.09
C GLN A 190 -14.73 0.49 26.97
N ALA A 191 -15.22 -0.27 26.00
CA ALA A 191 -15.76 0.30 24.76
C ALA A 191 -17.02 1.13 25.03
N LYS A 192 -17.03 2.35 24.52
CA LYS A 192 -18.12 3.32 24.61
C LYS A 192 -19.02 3.28 23.39
N ALA A 193 -18.47 2.89 22.24
CA ALA A 193 -19.19 2.81 20.98
C ALA A 193 -18.81 1.53 20.23
N ALA A 194 -19.77 1.02 19.45
CA ALA A 194 -19.58 -0.13 18.58
C ALA A 194 -20.31 0.08 17.25
N ILE A 195 -19.71 -0.39 16.16
CA ILE A 195 -20.30 -0.41 14.83
C ILE A 195 -20.03 -1.78 14.22
N GLY A 196 -21.04 -2.40 13.62
CA GLY A 196 -20.87 -3.65 12.88
C GLY A 196 -21.25 -3.53 11.43
N SER A 197 -20.61 -4.33 10.57
CA SER A 197 -21.03 -4.53 9.19
C SER A 197 -21.03 -6.00 8.80
N VAL A 198 -21.85 -6.33 7.81
CA VAL A 198 -22.03 -7.70 7.31
C VAL A 198 -21.64 -7.76 5.84
N ASN A 199 -20.74 -8.69 5.51
CA ASN A 199 -20.37 -9.06 4.15
C ASN A 199 -20.90 -10.48 3.86
N ASP A 200 -22.03 -10.54 3.17
CA ASP A 200 -22.71 -11.77 2.75
C ASP A 200 -22.25 -12.28 1.37
N ARG A 201 -21.38 -11.54 0.68
CA ARG A 201 -20.92 -11.83 -0.70
C ARG A 201 -19.48 -12.27 -0.78
N MET A 202 -18.91 -12.71 0.33
CA MET A 202 -17.54 -13.20 0.36
C MET A 202 -17.45 -14.51 -0.43
N GLU A 203 -16.67 -14.51 -1.53
CA GLU A 203 -16.46 -15.70 -2.35
C GLU A 203 -15.93 -16.84 -1.49
N GLY A 204 -16.50 -18.06 -1.62
CA GLY A 204 -16.07 -19.27 -0.91
C GLY A 204 -16.53 -19.38 0.55
N LEU A 205 -17.35 -18.45 1.03
CA LEU A 205 -18.08 -18.60 2.28
C LEU A 205 -19.28 -19.55 2.06
N ALA A 206 -19.59 -20.39 3.05
CA ALA A 206 -20.77 -21.27 2.96
C ALA A 206 -22.07 -20.45 2.99
N ASP A 207 -23.08 -20.86 2.23
CA ASP A 207 -24.37 -20.14 2.00
C ASP A 207 -25.14 -19.66 3.26
N THR A 208 -24.78 -20.14 4.45
CA THR A 208 -25.46 -19.79 5.72
C THR A 208 -24.58 -18.97 6.66
N ILE A 209 -23.29 -18.85 6.36
CA ILE A 209 -22.33 -18.13 7.19
C ILE A 209 -22.18 -16.72 6.61
N SER A 210 -22.17 -15.73 7.48
CA SER A 210 -21.85 -14.35 7.15
C SER A 210 -20.48 -13.99 7.70
N ASN A 211 -19.77 -13.15 6.96
CA ASN A 211 -18.62 -12.44 7.51
C ASN A 211 -19.11 -11.15 8.17
N VAL A 212 -18.70 -10.92 9.41
CA VAL A 212 -19.14 -9.80 10.25
C VAL A 212 -17.92 -9.10 10.80
N ILE A 213 -17.79 -7.81 10.48
CA ILE A 213 -16.75 -6.96 11.05
C ILE A 213 -17.36 -6.14 12.18
N LEU A 214 -16.82 -6.29 13.39
CA LEU A 214 -17.23 -5.52 14.56
C LEU A 214 -16.10 -4.57 14.97
N SER A 215 -16.35 -3.27 15.01
CA SER A 215 -15.42 -2.27 15.52
C SER A 215 -15.90 -1.74 16.86
N PHE A 216 -15.00 -1.63 17.84
CA PHE A 216 -15.26 -1.07 19.16
C PHE A 216 -14.24 0.02 19.46
N THR A 217 -14.65 1.07 20.18
CA THR A 217 -13.72 2.10 20.66
C THR A 217 -14.06 2.57 22.06
N ASP A 218 -13.03 2.87 22.85
CA ASP A 218 -13.12 3.52 24.17
C ASP A 218 -12.78 5.02 24.11
N MET A 219 -12.45 5.54 22.92
CA MET A 219 -12.24 6.96 22.68
C MET A 219 -13.56 7.74 22.73
N ASP A 220 -13.47 9.03 23.09
CA ASP A 220 -14.60 9.94 22.93
C ASP A 220 -14.81 10.25 21.44
N ILE A 221 -16.06 10.50 21.05
CA ILE A 221 -16.42 10.85 19.68
C ILE A 221 -16.87 12.31 19.66
N ASP A 222 -16.29 13.11 18.76
CA ASP A 222 -16.66 14.51 18.61
C ASP A 222 -17.98 14.70 17.84
N ALA A 223 -18.41 15.96 17.70
CA ALA A 223 -19.65 16.30 17.02
C ALA A 223 -19.66 15.95 15.52
N ASP A 224 -18.49 15.81 14.90
CA ASP A 224 -18.32 15.49 13.50
C ASP A 224 -18.17 13.97 13.26
N GLY A 225 -18.20 13.17 14.34
CA GLY A 225 -18.13 11.71 14.30
C GLY A 225 -16.73 11.13 14.34
N TYR A 226 -15.71 11.94 14.62
CA TYR A 226 -14.33 11.46 14.75
C TYR A 226 -14.03 10.99 16.17
N THR A 227 -13.32 9.88 16.29
CA THR A 227 -12.75 9.44 17.57
C THR A 227 -11.56 10.31 17.96
N ILE A 228 -11.47 10.66 19.25
CA ILE A 228 -10.47 11.58 19.79
C ILE A 228 -9.48 10.78 20.66
N PRO A 229 -8.19 10.71 20.28
CA PRO A 229 -7.16 10.11 21.12
C PRO A 229 -7.02 10.80 22.49
N PRO A 230 -6.51 10.10 23.52
CA PRO A 230 -5.97 8.73 23.48
C PRO A 230 -7.04 7.65 23.65
N GLY A 231 -6.76 6.45 23.12
CA GLY A 231 -7.57 5.26 23.31
C GLY A 231 -7.36 4.22 22.20
N SER A 232 -8.28 3.28 22.09
CA SER A 232 -8.17 2.12 21.22
C SER A 232 -9.33 2.00 20.25
N ILE A 233 -9.06 1.36 19.11
CA ILE A 233 -10.06 0.80 18.22
C ILE A 233 -9.77 -0.69 18.08
N LEU A 234 -10.72 -1.54 18.47
CA LEU A 234 -10.63 -2.98 18.28
C LEU A 234 -11.51 -3.38 17.09
N ASN A 235 -10.89 -3.94 16.05
CA ASN A 235 -11.56 -4.45 14.87
C ASN A 235 -11.55 -5.98 14.91
N ILE A 236 -12.73 -6.60 14.95
CA ILE A 236 -12.91 -8.04 15.03
C ILE A 236 -13.51 -8.56 13.73
N ASP A 237 -12.81 -9.48 13.08
CA ASP A 237 -13.28 -10.17 11.88
C ASP A 237 -13.84 -11.54 12.27
N CYS A 238 -15.16 -11.71 12.16
CA CYS A 238 -15.87 -12.88 12.66
C CYS A 238 -16.70 -13.58 11.57
N TYR A 239 -16.78 -14.90 11.67
CA TYR A 239 -17.66 -15.74 10.86
C TYR A 239 -18.76 -16.33 11.72
N MET A 240 -20.01 -16.05 11.37
CA MET A 240 -21.16 -16.49 12.15
C MET A 240 -22.41 -16.63 11.29
N LYS A 241 -23.33 -17.49 11.73
CA LYS A 241 -24.69 -17.53 11.20
C LYS A 241 -25.56 -16.51 11.92
N LEU A 242 -25.95 -15.43 11.24
CA LEU A 242 -26.87 -14.45 11.82
C LEU A 242 -28.21 -15.10 12.17
N THR A 243 -28.91 -14.55 13.15
CA THR A 243 -30.29 -14.96 13.46
C THR A 243 -31.23 -14.67 12.28
N GLU A 244 -32.43 -15.26 12.27
CA GLU A 244 -33.40 -15.03 11.18
C GLU A 244 -33.77 -13.55 10.97
N ASP A 245 -33.73 -12.74 12.04
CA ASP A 245 -33.93 -11.29 12.02
C ASP A 245 -32.66 -10.48 11.75
N GLY A 246 -31.56 -11.14 11.37
CA GLY A 246 -30.30 -10.51 10.94
C GLY A 246 -29.42 -9.99 12.08
N ARG A 247 -29.59 -10.52 13.30
CA ARG A 247 -28.85 -10.08 14.50
C ARG A 247 -27.66 -10.97 14.81
N LEU A 248 -26.71 -10.43 15.58
CA LEU A 248 -25.63 -11.23 16.16
C LEU A 248 -26.22 -12.32 17.09
N PRO A 249 -25.93 -13.61 16.87
CA PRO A 249 -26.33 -14.65 17.79
C PRO A 249 -25.48 -14.58 19.07
N GLY A 250 -26.06 -14.99 20.20
CA GLY A 250 -25.31 -15.16 21.43
C GLY A 250 -24.44 -16.42 21.36
N GLY A 251 -23.22 -16.35 21.88
CA GLY A 251 -22.29 -17.48 21.82
C GLY A 251 -20.84 -17.14 22.13
N HIS A 252 -20.01 -18.18 22.13
CA HIS A 252 -18.57 -18.08 22.30
C HIS A 252 -17.88 -18.28 20.94
N TYR A 253 -16.98 -17.36 20.62
CA TYR A 253 -16.19 -17.33 19.42
C TYR A 253 -14.72 -17.32 19.82
N HIS A 254 -13.87 -17.87 18.97
CA HIS A 254 -12.45 -17.99 19.23
C HIS A 254 -11.65 -17.71 17.98
N VAL A 255 -10.44 -17.20 18.16
CA VAL A 255 -9.50 -17.03 17.05
C VAL A 255 -9.16 -18.40 16.49
N SER A 256 -9.29 -18.56 15.18
CA SER A 256 -9.00 -19.80 14.47
C SER A 256 -8.18 -19.53 13.23
N PRO A 257 -7.13 -20.31 12.94
CA PRO A 257 -6.42 -20.22 11.66
C PRO A 257 -7.30 -20.64 10.47
N ASP A 258 -8.44 -21.31 10.72
CA ASP A 258 -9.39 -21.74 9.70
C ASP A 258 -10.44 -20.65 9.43
N TRP A 259 -10.26 -19.93 8.33
CA TRP A 259 -11.15 -18.86 7.87
C TRP A 259 -12.51 -19.39 7.41
N GLY A 260 -13.56 -18.61 7.60
CA GLY A 260 -14.91 -18.92 7.09
C GLY A 260 -15.70 -19.95 7.90
N THR A 261 -15.15 -20.44 9.01
CA THR A 261 -15.82 -21.43 9.86
C THR A 261 -16.80 -20.74 10.81
N ASP A 262 -17.99 -21.31 11.00
CA ASP A 262 -18.98 -20.77 11.92
C ASP A 262 -18.43 -20.69 13.35
N SER A 263 -18.74 -19.60 14.06
CA SER A 263 -18.29 -19.33 15.43
C SER A 263 -16.78 -19.13 15.60
N THR A 264 -16.10 -18.60 14.57
CA THR A 264 -14.66 -18.29 14.63
C THR A 264 -14.35 -16.82 14.31
N LEU A 265 -13.15 -16.40 14.69
CA LEU A 265 -12.56 -15.11 14.36
C LEU A 265 -11.29 -15.33 13.53
N SER A 266 -11.03 -14.48 12.54
CA SER A 266 -9.78 -14.51 11.80
C SER A 266 -8.63 -13.94 12.64
N PRO A 267 -7.44 -14.55 12.62
CA PRO A 267 -6.25 -13.95 13.22
C PRO A 267 -5.86 -12.69 12.44
N GLY A 268 -5.30 -11.72 13.14
CA GLY A 268 -4.72 -10.52 12.55
C GLY A 268 -3.45 -10.84 11.77
N GLU A 269 -3.34 -10.30 10.55
CA GLU A 269 -2.13 -10.37 9.75
C GLU A 269 -1.91 -9.10 8.93
N VAL A 270 -0.65 -8.82 8.58
CA VAL A 270 -0.30 -7.81 7.59
C VAL A 270 0.23 -8.54 6.37
N ASN A 271 -0.35 -8.27 5.20
CA ASN A 271 0.10 -8.83 3.94
C ASN A 271 -0.06 -7.79 2.82
N LEU A 272 0.99 -7.56 2.02
CA LEU A 272 0.99 -6.53 0.96
C LEU A 272 0.43 -5.17 1.44
N ASP A 273 0.89 -4.70 2.61
CA ASP A 273 0.48 -3.44 3.25
C ASP A 273 -1.02 -3.30 3.57
N GLN A 274 -1.72 -4.43 3.53
CA GLN A 274 -3.11 -4.53 3.96
C GLN A 274 -3.16 -5.27 5.29
N ILE A 275 -3.91 -4.69 6.21
CA ILE A 275 -4.25 -5.32 7.49
C ILE A 275 -5.48 -6.19 7.24
N TYR A 276 -5.41 -7.43 7.70
CA TYR A 276 -6.51 -8.38 7.62
C TYR A 276 -6.82 -8.96 8.99
N GLY A 277 -8.05 -9.45 9.15
CA GLY A 277 -8.50 -10.18 10.32
C GLY A 277 -8.69 -9.30 11.57
N THR A 278 -8.55 -9.93 12.74
CA THR A 278 -8.78 -9.28 14.04
C THR A 278 -7.54 -8.53 14.52
N VAL A 279 -7.67 -7.23 14.76
CA VAL A 279 -6.57 -6.35 15.17
C VAL A 279 -7.05 -5.30 16.17
N VAL A 280 -6.10 -4.77 16.96
CA VAL A 280 -6.32 -3.60 17.80
C VAL A 280 -5.39 -2.48 17.37
N GLU A 281 -5.94 -1.28 17.27
CA GLU A 281 -5.23 -0.03 17.09
C GLU A 281 -5.24 0.71 18.44
N TYR A 282 -4.13 1.32 18.82
CA TYR A 282 -4.03 2.21 19.97
C TYR A 282 -3.43 3.54 19.53
N TYR A 283 -4.02 4.63 20.00
CA TYR A 283 -3.60 5.99 19.71
C TYR A 283 -3.21 6.66 21.02
N ASP A 284 -1.98 7.16 21.11
CA ASP A 284 -1.54 7.90 22.27
C ASP A 284 -2.02 9.37 22.24
N ALA A 285 -1.73 10.12 23.30
CA ALA A 285 -2.13 11.52 23.39
C ALA A 285 -1.26 12.46 22.52
N GLN A 286 -0.22 11.94 21.88
CA GLN A 286 0.69 12.65 20.99
C GLN A 286 0.34 12.44 19.51
N GLY A 287 -0.62 11.55 19.21
CA GLY A 287 -1.05 11.21 17.86
C GLY A 287 -0.31 10.04 17.23
N SER A 288 0.57 9.34 17.98
CA SER A 288 1.21 8.12 17.50
C SER A 288 0.20 6.98 17.50
N ALA A 289 0.21 6.19 16.43
CA ALA A 289 -0.64 5.02 16.28
C ALA A 289 0.18 3.74 16.53
N TYR A 290 -0.46 2.73 17.12
CA TYR A 290 0.15 1.44 17.45
C TYR A 290 -0.77 0.29 17.04
N LEU A 291 -0.21 -0.79 16.49
CA LEU A 291 -0.97 -1.93 15.97
C LEU A 291 -0.63 -3.21 16.73
N GLY A 292 -1.67 -3.90 17.19
CA GLY A 292 -1.61 -5.24 17.76
C GLY A 292 -2.37 -6.24 16.88
N LEU A 293 -1.65 -7.19 16.28
CA LEU A 293 -2.27 -8.28 15.53
C LEU A 293 -2.75 -9.36 16.50
N ILE A 294 -4.05 -9.66 16.52
CA ILE A 294 -4.59 -10.67 17.45
C ILE A 294 -4.39 -12.07 16.89
N THR A 295 -3.68 -12.92 17.62
CA THR A 295 -3.39 -14.30 17.16
C THR A 295 -4.13 -15.37 17.97
N GLU A 296 -4.57 -15.05 19.19
CA GLU A 296 -5.28 -15.96 20.07
C GLU A 296 -6.34 -15.25 20.91
N GLY A 297 -7.28 -16.04 21.45
CA GLY A 297 -8.26 -15.59 22.43
C GLY A 297 -9.71 -15.80 21.99
N SER A 298 -10.63 -15.11 22.66
CA SER A 298 -12.06 -15.35 22.51
C SER A 298 -12.93 -14.10 22.65
N LEU A 299 -14.08 -14.17 22.01
CA LEU A 299 -15.18 -13.22 22.08
C LEU A 299 -16.41 -13.95 22.63
N HIS A 300 -17.11 -13.34 23.56
CA HIS A 300 -18.35 -13.85 24.12
C HIS A 300 -19.45 -12.81 23.91
N ILE A 301 -20.48 -13.18 23.17
CA ILE A 301 -21.63 -12.33 22.87
C ILE A 301 -22.82 -12.82 23.70
N ILE A 302 -23.36 -11.95 24.53
CA ILE A 302 -24.62 -12.14 25.23
C ILE A 302 -25.61 -11.14 24.65
N ASN A 303 -26.68 -11.64 24.03
CA ASN A 303 -27.76 -10.80 23.54
C ASN A 303 -28.87 -10.67 24.59
N SER A 304 -29.54 -9.52 24.59
CA SER A 304 -30.75 -9.29 25.39
C SER A 304 -31.98 -9.12 24.49
N THR A 305 -33.17 -9.23 25.10
CA THR A 305 -34.46 -9.06 24.44
C THR A 305 -34.69 -7.65 23.88
N GLU A 306 -33.91 -6.64 24.31
CA GLU A 306 -34.07 -5.22 23.96
C GLU A 306 -33.04 -4.70 22.94
N MET A 307 -32.41 -5.58 22.15
CA MET A 307 -31.34 -5.23 21.20
C MET A 307 -30.05 -4.69 21.82
N ASN A 308 -29.90 -4.79 23.14
CA ASN A 308 -28.61 -4.56 23.79
C ASN A 308 -27.77 -5.83 23.76
N TYR A 309 -26.48 -5.65 23.50
CA TYR A 309 -25.45 -6.67 23.55
C TYR A 309 -24.54 -6.41 24.75
N ASN A 310 -24.17 -7.47 25.45
CA ASN A 310 -23.02 -7.50 26.33
C ASN A 310 -21.96 -8.37 25.64
N ILE A 311 -20.91 -7.71 25.15
CA ILE A 311 -19.84 -8.34 24.40
C ILE A 311 -18.58 -8.26 25.26
N MET A 312 -17.97 -9.40 25.51
CA MET A 312 -16.73 -9.52 26.27
C MET A 312 -15.66 -10.13 25.38
N PHE A 313 -14.45 -9.57 25.42
CA PHE A 313 -13.33 -10.09 24.66
C PHE A 313 -12.08 -10.21 25.53
N ALA A 314 -11.29 -11.25 25.25
CA ALA A 314 -10.01 -11.50 25.87
C ALA A 314 -9.09 -12.12 24.82
N PHE A 315 -8.09 -11.36 24.39
CA PHE A 315 -7.21 -11.67 23.27
C PHE A 315 -5.74 -11.53 23.64
N THR A 316 -4.90 -12.17 22.83
CA THR A 316 -3.44 -12.07 22.89
C THR A 316 -2.92 -11.62 21.54
N THR A 317 -2.04 -10.61 21.54
CA THR A 317 -1.37 -10.13 20.32
C THR A 317 -0.24 -11.07 19.88
N SER A 318 0.23 -10.91 18.64
CA SER A 318 1.41 -11.62 18.11
C SER A 318 2.69 -11.38 18.91
N LEU A 319 2.77 -10.27 19.66
CA LEU A 319 3.88 -9.95 20.56
C LEU A 319 3.64 -10.42 22.02
N GLY A 320 2.53 -11.09 22.29
CA GLY A 320 2.22 -11.68 23.59
C GLY A 320 1.57 -10.72 24.60
N TYR A 321 1.07 -9.56 24.16
CA TYR A 321 0.36 -8.63 25.04
C TYR A 321 -1.14 -8.93 25.09
N GLU A 322 -1.74 -8.74 26.26
CA GLU A 322 -3.17 -9.00 26.47
C GLU A 322 -4.02 -7.83 26.00
N VAL A 323 -5.16 -8.12 25.37
CA VAL A 323 -6.17 -7.14 24.97
C VAL A 323 -7.51 -7.65 25.46
N ALA A 324 -8.02 -7.06 26.54
CA ALA A 324 -9.24 -7.54 27.18
C ALA A 324 -10.20 -6.38 27.46
N GLY A 325 -11.50 -6.68 27.44
CA GLY A 325 -12.48 -5.62 27.59
C GLY A 325 -13.91 -6.07 27.37
N ASN A 326 -14.79 -5.07 27.36
CA ASN A 326 -16.21 -5.28 27.15
C ASN A 326 -16.87 -4.09 26.47
N TYR A 327 -18.03 -4.37 25.88
CA TYR A 327 -19.00 -3.41 25.36
C TYR A 327 -20.39 -3.74 25.90
N TYR A 328 -21.13 -2.70 26.31
CA TYR A 328 -22.54 -2.82 26.65
C TYR A 328 -23.33 -1.72 25.93
N GLY A 329 -24.26 -2.12 25.06
CA GLY A 329 -25.09 -1.17 24.34
C GLY A 329 -25.76 -1.77 23.11
N GLN A 330 -26.41 -0.91 22.34
CA GLN A 330 -26.98 -1.27 21.05
C GLN A 330 -25.88 -1.46 20.02
N LEU A 331 -26.09 -2.35 19.04
CA LEU A 331 -25.16 -2.55 17.93
C LEU A 331 -25.97 -2.84 16.69
N ASP A 332 -25.94 -1.90 15.75
CA ASP A 332 -26.58 -2.05 14.45
C ASP A 332 -25.59 -2.65 13.46
N LEU A 333 -26.08 -3.57 12.64
CA LEU A 333 -25.33 -4.17 11.55
C LEU A 333 -25.67 -3.45 10.24
N LEU A 334 -24.69 -2.74 9.70
CA LEU A 334 -24.81 -2.05 8.42
C LEU A 334 -24.51 -3.04 7.27
N PRO A 335 -25.21 -2.93 6.12
CA PRO A 335 -24.81 -3.67 4.92
C PRO A 335 -23.44 -3.16 4.45
N TYR A 336 -22.54 -4.07 4.07
CA TYR A 336 -21.22 -3.70 3.57
C TYR A 336 -21.33 -2.82 2.30
N GLN A 337 -20.82 -1.59 2.38
CA GLN A 337 -20.76 -0.65 1.26
C GLN A 337 -19.56 -0.99 0.37
N ASN A 338 -19.80 -1.74 -0.71
CA ASN A 338 -18.79 -2.02 -1.74
C ASN A 338 -18.59 -0.80 -2.66
N THR A 339 -17.47 -0.08 -2.52
CA THR A 339 -16.98 0.81 -3.59
C THR A 339 -15.78 0.20 -4.31
N SER A 340 -15.95 -0.99 -4.89
CA SER A 340 -15.05 -1.53 -5.93
C SER A 340 -15.62 -2.83 -6.47
N VAL A 341 -16.35 -2.76 -7.58
CA VAL A 341 -16.82 -3.93 -8.33
C VAL A 341 -15.66 -4.43 -9.20
N SER A 342 -14.78 -5.28 -8.68
CA SER A 342 -13.86 -6.06 -9.53
C SER A 342 -14.56 -7.34 -9.98
N LYS A 343 -14.80 -7.46 -11.29
CA LYS A 343 -15.31 -8.69 -11.92
C LYS A 343 -14.36 -9.86 -11.65
N ALA A 344 -14.92 -11.00 -11.29
CA ALA A 344 -14.22 -12.27 -11.10
C ALA A 344 -13.40 -12.69 -12.34
N PRO A 345 -12.15 -13.18 -12.18
CA PRO A 345 -11.43 -13.84 -13.26
C PRO A 345 -11.92 -15.29 -13.45
N ALA A 346 -11.88 -15.75 -14.70
CA ALA A 346 -12.36 -17.06 -15.11
C ALA A 346 -11.56 -18.23 -14.50
N ALA A 347 -12.27 -19.34 -14.27
CA ALA A 347 -11.78 -20.54 -13.60
C ALA A 347 -10.57 -21.20 -14.30
N GLY A 348 -9.50 -21.45 -13.55
CA GLY A 348 -8.44 -22.38 -13.97
C GLY A 348 -7.04 -22.07 -13.44
N LYS A 349 -6.74 -22.57 -12.22
CA LYS A 349 -5.41 -22.73 -11.60
C LYS A 349 -4.62 -21.45 -11.28
N ARG A 350 -4.59 -21.07 -9.99
CA ARG A 350 -3.44 -21.27 -9.07
C ARG A 350 -3.76 -20.83 -7.63
N LEU A 351 -3.63 -21.81 -6.72
CA LEU A 351 -3.14 -21.79 -5.33
C LEU A 351 -3.73 -20.81 -4.29
N HIS A 352 -4.68 -21.36 -3.51
CA HIS A 352 -4.95 -21.18 -2.06
C HIS A 352 -4.96 -19.77 -1.44
N ARG A 353 -6.15 -19.15 -1.42
CA ARG A 353 -7.00 -19.05 -0.20
C ARG A 353 -8.47 -19.11 -0.67
N PRO A 354 -9.34 -19.94 -0.09
CA PRO A 354 -10.70 -20.14 -0.62
C PRO A 354 -11.64 -18.96 -0.39
N VAL A 355 -11.23 -17.90 0.32
CA VAL A 355 -12.16 -16.86 0.74
C VAL A 355 -11.58 -15.47 0.49
N SER A 356 -12.33 -14.60 -0.18
CA SER A 356 -11.97 -13.19 -0.41
C SER A 356 -11.83 -12.47 0.95
N CYS A 357 -10.61 -12.31 1.45
CA CYS A 357 -10.36 -11.78 2.79
C CYS A 357 -10.81 -10.30 2.88
N PRO A 358 -11.72 -9.92 3.81
CA PRO A 358 -12.00 -8.51 4.03
C PRO A 358 -10.72 -7.83 4.51
N THR A 359 -10.29 -6.77 3.83
CA THR A 359 -9.34 -5.82 4.40
C THR A 359 -9.96 -5.30 5.70
N THR A 360 -9.24 -5.37 6.82
CA THR A 360 -9.69 -4.76 8.07
C THR A 360 -9.85 -3.26 7.82
N ARG A 361 -11.10 -2.78 7.78
CA ARG A 361 -11.42 -1.36 7.74
C ARG A 361 -12.04 -1.00 9.06
N SER A 362 -11.38 -0.12 9.82
CA SER A 362 -11.99 0.50 10.99
C SER A 362 -13.27 1.22 10.56
N HIS A 363 -14.36 0.99 11.30
CA HIS A 363 -15.57 1.80 11.14
C HIS A 363 -15.44 3.20 11.76
N PHE A 364 -14.37 3.45 12.53
CA PHE A 364 -14.10 4.73 13.16
C PHE A 364 -12.96 5.44 12.44
N SER A 365 -13.18 6.72 12.15
CA SER A 365 -12.11 7.64 11.73
C SER A 365 -11.53 8.32 12.96
N VAL A 366 -10.20 8.37 13.05
CA VAL A 366 -9.51 9.08 14.13
C VAL A 366 -9.29 10.53 13.72
N LYS A 367 -9.54 11.46 14.66
CA LYS A 367 -9.24 12.87 14.46
C LYS A 367 -7.73 13.06 14.40
N THR A 368 -7.23 13.52 13.26
CA THR A 368 -5.83 13.93 13.12
C THR A 368 -5.58 15.13 14.06
N LEU A 369 -4.57 15.02 14.92
CA LEU A 369 -4.20 16.07 15.89
C LEU A 369 -3.43 17.22 15.24
#